data_AF-I3EES5-F1
#
_entry.id   AF-I3EES5-F1
#
_cell.length_a   1.000
_cell.length_b   1.000
_cell.length_c   1.000
_cell.angle_alpha   90.00
_cell.angle_beta   90.00
_cell.angle_gamma   90.00
#
_symmetry.space_group_name_H-M   'P 1'
#
loop_
_entity.id
_entity.type
_entity.pdbx_description
1 polymer ?
#
loop_
_entity_poly.entity_id
_entity_poly.type
_entity_poly.pdbx_seq_one_letter_code
_entity_poly.pdbx_strand_id
1 'polypeptide(L)'
;MRRATMAGMPARNSLSSEISRLTLSEDPRRKQRNPREKTHQEENINIIINFLSSTEYDRPFSHALLSNPSSKDFQSIFRHIQSFIDPTAEFTKRIEDEAPLFLRAIKYPYISEINRSQLIAITPHTWPVLLSMLGWLVKTVNSVYELMDVPSIEEESKSIFYEFLYKEYSNYMEEGTAMIWKRQ
;
A
#
# COMPACT_ATOMS: atom_id res chain seq x y z
N MET A 1 -63.15 -3.41 -23.85
CA MET A 1 -62.26 -4.36 -23.16
C MET A 1 -60.85 -3.77 -23.14
N ARG A 2 -60.26 -3.56 -21.95
CA ARG A 2 -58.82 -3.27 -21.66
C ARG A 2 -58.30 -1.89 -22.13
N ARG A 3 -57.42 -1.16 -21.43
CA ARG A 3 -56.55 -1.46 -20.28
C ARG A 3 -56.15 -0.12 -19.61
N ALA A 4 -56.12 -0.07 -18.28
CA ALA A 4 -55.65 1.09 -17.51
C ALA A 4 -54.11 1.23 -17.62
N THR A 5 -53.62 2.45 -17.77
CA THR A 5 -52.20 2.82 -17.66
C THR A 5 -51.82 3.02 -16.20
N MET A 6 -50.98 2.14 -15.67
CA MET A 6 -50.44 2.23 -14.31
C MET A 6 -49.43 3.38 -14.21
N ALA A 7 -49.59 4.20 -13.16
CA ALA A 7 -48.66 5.24 -12.75
C ALA A 7 -47.26 4.67 -12.42
N GLY A 8 -46.23 5.47 -12.70
CA GLY A 8 -44.82 5.11 -12.53
C GLY A 8 -44.48 4.68 -11.11
N MET A 9 -43.80 3.55 -11.00
CA MET A 9 -43.13 3.14 -9.77
C MET A 9 -41.86 4.01 -9.62
N PRO A 10 -41.60 4.62 -8.44
CA PRO A 10 -40.33 5.27 -8.20
C PRO A 10 -39.21 4.22 -8.20
N ALA A 11 -38.12 4.53 -8.91
CA ALA A 11 -36.93 3.70 -8.94
C ALA A 11 -36.44 3.48 -7.49
N ARG A 12 -36.23 2.21 -7.13
CA ARG A 12 -35.54 1.85 -5.89
C ARG A 12 -34.11 2.37 -6.01
N ASN A 13 -33.76 3.42 -5.26
CA ASN A 13 -32.37 3.81 -5.07
C ASN A 13 -31.66 2.63 -4.39
N SER A 14 -30.88 1.90 -5.18
CA SER A 14 -30.04 0.82 -4.66
C SER A 14 -28.84 1.46 -3.96
N LEU A 15 -28.74 1.25 -2.65
CA LEU A 15 -27.58 1.61 -1.83
C LEU A 15 -26.27 1.08 -2.43
N SER A 16 -26.31 0.01 -3.25
CA SER A 16 -25.13 -0.49 -3.96
C SER A 16 -24.55 0.54 -4.95
N SER A 17 -25.39 1.33 -5.61
CA SER A 17 -24.94 2.37 -6.55
C SER A 17 -24.35 3.58 -5.83
N GLU A 18 -24.83 3.88 -4.62
CA GLU A 18 -24.31 4.98 -3.80
C GLU A 18 -23.01 4.57 -3.12
N ILE A 19 -22.89 3.32 -2.64
CA ILE A 19 -21.64 2.78 -2.11
C ILE A 19 -20.56 2.76 -3.21
N SER A 20 -20.90 2.38 -4.45
CA SER A 20 -19.95 2.46 -5.58
C SER A 20 -19.51 3.89 -5.94
N ARG A 21 -20.33 4.91 -5.66
CA ARG A 21 -19.94 6.33 -5.84
C ARG A 21 -19.14 6.88 -4.66
N LEU A 22 -19.33 6.31 -3.47
CA LEU A 22 -18.58 6.66 -2.26
C LEU A 22 -17.23 5.93 -2.19
N THR A 23 -17.06 4.83 -2.93
CA THR A 23 -15.74 4.26 -3.20
C THR A 23 -15.09 5.01 -4.35
N LEU A 24 -14.20 5.94 -4.03
CA LEU A 24 -13.38 6.74 -4.96
C LEU A 24 -14.11 7.95 -5.57
N SER A 25 -14.58 8.89 -4.73
CA SER A 25 -14.38 10.28 -5.13
C SER A 25 -12.89 10.43 -5.46
N GLU A 26 -12.57 10.76 -6.70
CA GLU A 26 -11.20 10.84 -7.21
C GLU A 26 -10.32 11.63 -6.23
N ASP A 27 -9.51 10.92 -5.42
CA ASP A 27 -8.71 11.53 -4.36
C ASP A 27 -7.87 12.63 -4.99
N PRO A 28 -8.05 13.91 -4.62
CA PRO A 28 -7.39 15.04 -5.29
C PRO A 28 -5.87 14.92 -5.28
N ARG A 29 -5.29 14.14 -4.34
CA ARG A 29 -3.85 13.81 -4.30
C ARG A 29 -3.39 12.97 -5.51
N ARG A 30 -4.29 12.22 -6.16
CA ARG A 30 -3.98 11.47 -7.39
C ARG A 30 -3.63 12.40 -8.56
N LYS A 31 -4.13 13.64 -8.58
CA LYS A 31 -3.81 14.61 -9.64
C LYS A 31 -2.47 15.32 -9.41
N GLN A 32 -1.80 15.09 -8.28
CA GLN A 32 -0.59 15.81 -7.91
C GLN A 32 0.68 15.20 -8.53
N ARG A 33 0.65 13.93 -8.93
CA ARG A 33 1.81 13.28 -9.56
C ARG A 33 1.87 13.63 -11.05
N ASN A 34 2.96 14.24 -11.49
CA ASN A 34 3.31 14.34 -12.90
C ASN A 34 4.57 13.50 -13.20
N PRO A 35 4.42 12.24 -13.65
CA PRO A 35 5.57 11.35 -13.90
C PRO A 35 6.55 11.91 -14.93
N ARG A 36 6.09 12.75 -15.86
CA ARG A 36 6.91 13.30 -16.94
C ARG A 36 7.70 14.53 -16.53
N GLU A 37 7.45 15.07 -15.35
CA GLU A 37 8.19 16.22 -14.83
C GLU A 37 9.63 15.81 -14.46
N LYS A 38 10.62 16.58 -14.92
CA LYS A 38 12.03 16.23 -14.74
C LYS A 38 12.47 16.25 -13.27
N THR A 39 11.99 17.23 -12.51
CA THR A 39 12.22 17.34 -11.06
C THR A 39 11.71 16.10 -10.33
N HIS A 40 10.49 15.67 -10.63
CA HIS A 40 9.90 14.46 -10.06
C HIS A 40 10.68 13.18 -10.44
N GLN A 41 11.13 13.07 -11.69
CA GLN A 41 11.97 11.94 -12.10
C GLN A 41 13.30 11.94 -11.33
N GLU A 42 13.95 13.09 -11.23
CA GLU A 42 15.21 13.25 -10.51
C GLU A 42 15.08 12.89 -9.02
N GLU A 43 14.00 13.34 -8.36
CA GLU A 43 13.69 12.95 -6.98
C GLU A 43 13.54 11.43 -6.83
N ASN A 44 12.81 10.78 -7.74
CA ASN A 44 12.63 9.33 -7.69
C ASN A 44 13.95 8.58 -7.94
N ILE A 45 14.77 9.03 -8.90
CA ILE A 45 16.10 8.45 -9.15
C ILE A 45 16.95 8.53 -7.89
N ASN A 46 17.04 9.71 -7.26
CA ASN A 46 17.86 9.90 -6.06
C ASN A 46 17.39 9.03 -4.88
N ILE A 47 16.07 8.95 -4.67
CA ILE A 47 15.51 8.09 -3.60
C ILE A 47 15.81 6.61 -3.85
N ILE A 48 15.68 6.15 -5.10
CA ILE A 48 15.99 4.76 -5.48
C ILE A 48 17.50 4.50 -5.31
N ILE A 49 18.39 5.40 -5.76
CA ILE A 49 19.84 5.24 -5.59
C ILE A 49 20.21 5.14 -4.11
N ASN A 50 19.66 6.03 -3.27
CA ASN A 50 19.94 6.02 -1.84
C ASN A 50 19.50 4.70 -1.21
N PHE A 51 18.31 4.21 -1.56
CA PHE A 51 17.79 2.93 -1.09
C PHE A 51 18.63 1.73 -1.56
N LEU A 52 19.01 1.68 -2.84
CA LEU A 52 19.87 0.61 -3.35
C LEU A 52 21.28 0.66 -2.74
N SER A 53 21.78 1.85 -2.41
CA SER A 53 23.08 2.02 -1.72
C SER A 53 23.05 1.61 -0.26
N SER A 54 21.91 1.82 0.43
CA SER A 54 21.75 1.48 1.84
C SER A 54 21.35 0.02 2.08
N THR A 55 21.05 -0.72 1.00
CA THR A 55 20.64 -2.13 1.06
C THR A 55 21.69 -2.99 0.36
N GLU A 56 21.70 -4.30 0.64
CA GLU A 56 22.64 -5.26 0.03
C GLU A 56 22.28 -5.59 -1.43
N TYR A 57 22.04 -4.57 -2.26
CA TYR A 57 21.74 -4.77 -3.68
C TYR A 57 23.00 -5.17 -4.45
N ASP A 58 22.92 -6.29 -5.17
CA ASP A 58 24.07 -7.02 -5.72
C ASP A 58 24.44 -6.64 -7.17
N ARG A 59 23.64 -5.79 -7.82
CA ARG A 59 23.80 -5.43 -9.24
C ARG A 59 24.27 -4.00 -9.41
N PRO A 60 24.91 -3.67 -10.55
CA PRO A 60 25.25 -2.30 -10.87
C PRO A 60 24.01 -1.40 -10.91
N PHE A 61 24.09 -0.23 -10.31
CA PHE A 61 23.10 0.84 -10.44
C PHE A 61 23.81 2.19 -10.52
N SER A 62 23.21 3.14 -11.24
CA SER A 62 23.72 4.49 -11.36
C SER A 62 22.59 5.43 -11.80
N HIS A 63 22.83 6.73 -11.67
CA HIS A 63 21.92 7.76 -12.19
C HIS A 63 21.67 7.61 -13.70
N ALA A 64 22.73 7.35 -14.48
CA ALA A 64 22.63 7.13 -15.91
C ALA A 64 21.79 5.89 -16.27
N LEU A 65 21.96 4.79 -15.52
CA LEU A 65 21.19 3.57 -15.70
C LEU A 65 19.71 3.79 -15.38
N LEU A 66 19.40 4.48 -14.28
CA LEU A 66 18.02 4.80 -13.90
C LEU A 66 17.37 5.87 -14.79
N SER A 67 18.16 6.61 -15.58
CA SER A 67 17.63 7.51 -16.62
C SER A 67 17.17 6.78 -17.88
N ASN A 68 17.79 5.64 -18.20
CA ASN A 68 17.46 4.81 -19.36
C ASN A 68 17.73 3.32 -19.10
N PRO A 69 16.88 2.65 -18.31
CA PRO A 69 17.12 1.27 -17.88
C PRO A 69 16.69 0.25 -18.94
N SER A 70 17.26 -0.94 -18.87
CA SER A 70 16.74 -2.11 -19.59
C SER A 70 15.58 -2.77 -18.84
N SER A 71 14.84 -3.66 -19.52
CA SER A 71 13.85 -4.50 -18.85
C SER A 71 14.46 -5.34 -17.72
N LYS A 72 15.72 -5.78 -17.83
CA LYS A 72 16.36 -6.56 -16.77
C LYS A 72 16.65 -5.72 -15.54
N ASP A 73 17.10 -4.48 -15.74
CA ASP A 73 17.39 -3.55 -14.65
C ASP A 73 16.13 -3.19 -13.87
N PHE A 74 15.04 -2.89 -14.59
CA PHE A 74 13.74 -2.67 -13.96
C PHE A 74 13.31 -3.89 -13.14
N GLN A 75 13.42 -5.09 -13.72
CA GLN A 75 12.97 -6.31 -13.06
C GLN A 75 13.77 -6.62 -11.80
N SER A 76 15.11 -6.43 -11.82
CA SER A 76 15.94 -6.66 -10.64
C SER A 76 15.67 -5.65 -9.54
N ILE A 77 15.55 -4.36 -9.89
CA ILE A 77 15.25 -3.30 -8.93
C ILE A 77 13.87 -3.50 -8.30
N PHE A 78 12.86 -3.83 -9.11
CA PHE A 78 11.51 -4.08 -8.63
C PHE A 78 11.46 -5.25 -7.65
N ARG A 79 12.09 -6.38 -7.99
CA ARG A 79 12.14 -7.56 -7.09
C ARG A 79 12.87 -7.27 -5.80
N HIS A 80 13.97 -6.53 -5.87
CA HIS A 80 14.72 -6.11 -4.69
C HIS A 80 13.87 -5.25 -3.76
N ILE A 81 13.14 -4.26 -4.27
CA ILE A 81 12.26 -3.43 -3.42
C ILE A 81 11.09 -4.28 -2.88
N GLN A 82 10.52 -5.15 -3.71
CA GLN A 82 9.40 -6.03 -3.33
C GLN A 82 9.76 -6.94 -2.15
N SER A 83 10.98 -7.47 -2.07
CA SER A 83 11.37 -8.39 -0.99
C SER A 83 11.37 -7.76 0.40
N PHE A 84 11.46 -6.42 0.50
CA PHE A 84 11.31 -5.71 1.79
C PHE A 84 9.85 -5.58 2.22
N ILE A 85 8.90 -5.67 1.29
CA ILE A 85 7.47 -5.56 1.56
C ILE A 85 6.84 -6.93 1.77
N ASP A 86 7.21 -7.89 0.91
CA ASP A 86 6.74 -9.28 0.98
C ASP A 86 7.93 -10.24 0.89
N PRO A 87 8.55 -10.59 2.03
CA PRO A 87 9.67 -11.53 2.08
C PRO A 87 9.29 -12.95 1.65
N THR A 88 7.99 -13.27 1.59
CA THR A 88 7.50 -14.61 1.24
C THR A 88 7.20 -14.78 -0.24
N ALA A 89 7.31 -13.70 -1.02
CA ALA A 89 7.07 -13.74 -2.45
C ALA A 89 8.11 -14.61 -3.17
N GLU A 90 7.68 -15.77 -3.68
CA GLU A 90 8.52 -16.58 -4.56
C GLU A 90 8.66 -15.91 -5.94
N PHE A 91 9.89 -15.76 -6.42
CA PHE A 91 10.20 -15.12 -7.71
C PHE A 91 9.94 -16.00 -8.94
N THR A 92 9.04 -16.98 -8.83
CA THR A 92 8.89 -18.06 -9.82
C THR A 92 8.13 -17.65 -11.07
N LYS A 93 7.36 -16.55 -11.05
CA LYS A 93 6.58 -16.12 -12.22
C LYS A 93 7.10 -14.83 -12.86
N ARG A 94 6.50 -14.52 -14.01
CA ARG A 94 6.83 -13.38 -14.86
C ARG A 94 6.35 -12.09 -14.20
N ILE A 95 7.19 -11.05 -14.20
CA ILE A 95 6.89 -9.78 -13.52
C ILE A 95 5.62 -9.12 -14.05
N GLU A 96 5.35 -9.21 -15.35
CA GLU A 96 4.17 -8.62 -15.96
C GLU A 96 2.85 -9.24 -15.48
N ASP A 97 2.91 -10.43 -14.87
CA ASP A 97 1.75 -11.12 -14.31
C ASP A 97 1.68 -10.91 -12.77
N GLU A 98 2.82 -10.84 -12.09
CA GLU A 98 2.88 -10.66 -10.62
C GLU A 98 2.76 -9.21 -10.16
N ALA A 99 3.46 -8.29 -10.81
CA ALA A 99 3.52 -6.89 -10.36
C ALA A 99 2.13 -6.24 -10.27
N PRO A 100 1.18 -6.45 -11.20
CA PRO A 100 -0.17 -5.89 -11.06
C PRO A 100 -0.96 -6.45 -9.88
N LEU A 101 -0.72 -7.70 -9.47
CA LEU A 101 -1.37 -8.32 -8.30
C LEU A 101 -0.78 -7.75 -7.01
N PHE A 102 0.55 -7.70 -6.95
CA PHE A 102 1.29 -7.12 -5.82
C PHE A 102 0.90 -5.64 -5.59
N LEU A 103 0.93 -4.82 -6.64
CA LEU A 103 0.55 -3.40 -6.56
C LEU A 103 -0.91 -3.22 -6.10
N ARG A 104 -1.82 -4.13 -6.45
CA ARG A 104 -3.20 -4.11 -5.92
C ARG A 104 -3.27 -4.46 -4.45
N ALA A 105 -2.51 -5.46 -4.00
CA ALA A 105 -2.49 -5.90 -2.60
C ALA A 105 -2.03 -4.78 -1.66
N ILE A 106 -1.00 -4.02 -2.06
CA ILE A 106 -0.50 -2.86 -1.30
C ILE A 106 -1.27 -1.56 -1.58
N LYS A 107 -2.40 -1.66 -2.30
CA LYS A 107 -3.29 -0.53 -2.63
C LYS A 107 -2.58 0.63 -3.33
N TYR A 108 -1.69 0.33 -4.28
CA TYR A 108 -1.01 1.35 -5.06
C TYR A 108 -2.02 2.29 -5.75
N PRO A 109 -1.98 3.61 -5.47
CA PRO A 109 -3.03 4.53 -5.88
C PRO A 109 -3.15 4.73 -7.40
N TYR A 110 -2.08 4.48 -8.16
CA TYR A 110 -2.00 4.70 -9.62
C TYR A 110 -2.01 3.40 -10.42
N ILE A 111 -2.62 2.34 -9.89
CA ILE A 111 -2.64 1.02 -10.54
C ILE A 111 -3.21 1.05 -11.97
N SER A 112 -4.13 1.96 -12.27
CA SER A 112 -4.72 2.14 -13.60
C SER A 112 -3.73 2.62 -14.66
N GLU A 113 -2.61 3.21 -14.26
CA GLU A 113 -1.55 3.68 -15.16
C GLU A 113 -0.53 2.60 -15.52
N ILE A 114 -0.61 1.43 -14.87
CA ILE A 114 0.31 0.31 -15.02
C ILE A 114 -0.33 -0.78 -15.87
N ASN A 115 0.29 -1.07 -17.00
CA ASN A 115 -0.24 -2.00 -17.99
C ASN A 115 0.77 -3.12 -18.24
N ARG A 116 0.28 -4.32 -18.56
CA ARG A 116 1.13 -5.50 -18.84
C ARG A 116 2.21 -5.22 -19.90
N SER A 117 1.88 -4.51 -20.97
CA SER A 117 2.83 -4.18 -22.05
C SER A 117 4.00 -3.30 -21.59
N GLN A 118 3.75 -2.37 -20.66
CA GLN A 118 4.78 -1.50 -20.09
C GLN A 118 5.78 -2.29 -19.25
N LEU A 119 5.31 -3.35 -18.57
CA LEU A 119 6.14 -4.23 -17.73
C LEU A 119 6.97 -5.21 -18.56
N ILE A 120 6.49 -5.58 -19.76
CA ILE A 120 7.23 -6.42 -20.71
C ILE A 120 8.34 -5.60 -21.38
N ALA A 121 8.00 -4.41 -21.87
CA ALA A 121 8.90 -3.55 -22.63
C ALA A 121 9.04 -2.19 -21.95
N ILE A 122 10.21 -1.98 -21.32
CA ILE A 122 10.57 -0.68 -20.75
C ILE A 122 11.02 0.23 -21.89
N THR A 123 10.26 1.29 -22.12
CA THR A 123 10.53 2.27 -23.18
C THR A 123 10.68 3.66 -22.57
N PRO A 124 11.36 4.61 -23.22
CA PRO A 124 11.49 5.98 -22.71
C PRO A 124 10.15 6.68 -22.43
N HIS A 125 9.07 6.28 -23.13
CA HIS A 125 7.74 6.84 -22.93
C HIS A 125 7.02 6.25 -21.70
N THR A 126 7.29 4.99 -21.38
CA THR A 126 6.65 4.27 -20.27
C THR A 126 7.47 4.35 -18.98
N TRP A 127 8.78 4.53 -19.10
CA TRP A 127 9.71 4.59 -17.98
C TRP A 127 9.34 5.62 -16.92
N PRO A 128 8.94 6.87 -17.24
CA PRO A 128 8.64 7.85 -16.19
C PRO A 128 7.52 7.38 -15.24
N VAL A 129 6.50 6.68 -15.76
CA VAL A 129 5.41 6.12 -14.96
C VAL A 129 5.91 5.01 -14.04
N LEU A 130 6.76 4.12 -14.56
CA LEU A 130 7.34 3.01 -13.80
C LEU A 130 8.37 3.48 -12.77
N LEU A 131 9.19 4.48 -13.10
CA LEU A 131 10.14 5.12 -12.20
C LEU A 131 9.40 5.73 -11.00
N SER A 132 8.33 6.47 -11.26
CA SER A 132 7.49 7.03 -10.20
C SER A 132 6.75 5.95 -9.39
N MET A 133 6.53 4.76 -9.94
CA MET A 133 6.01 3.60 -9.19
C MET A 133 7.08 3.03 -8.26
N LEU A 134 8.31 2.82 -8.76
CA LEU A 134 9.45 2.37 -7.93
C LEU A 134 9.75 3.36 -6.80
N GLY A 135 9.78 4.65 -7.09
CA GLY A 135 10.02 5.68 -6.07
C GLY A 135 8.94 5.70 -4.98
N TRP A 136 7.68 5.42 -5.34
CA TRP A 136 6.61 5.25 -4.36
C TRP A 136 6.78 3.99 -3.51
N LEU A 137 7.21 2.87 -4.10
CA LEU A 137 7.49 1.65 -3.35
C LEU A 137 8.60 1.87 -2.32
N VAL A 138 9.72 2.51 -2.72
CA VAL A 138 10.81 2.84 -1.81
C VAL A 138 10.34 3.73 -0.66
N LYS A 139 9.57 4.79 -0.95
CA LYS A 139 8.99 5.65 0.09
C LYS A 139 8.11 4.85 1.05
N THR A 140 7.31 3.92 0.52
CA THR A 140 6.44 3.06 1.31
C THR A 140 7.25 2.16 2.23
N VAL A 141 8.31 1.52 1.71
CA VAL A 141 9.25 0.72 2.50
C VAL A 141 9.84 1.57 3.63
N ASN A 142 10.46 2.71 3.30
CA ASN A 142 11.09 3.58 4.28
C ASN A 142 10.10 4.05 5.36
N SER A 143 8.90 4.48 4.99
CA SER A 143 7.88 4.90 5.96
C SER A 143 7.42 3.75 6.86
N VAL A 144 7.34 2.52 6.35
CA VAL A 144 7.00 1.35 7.19
C VAL A 144 8.13 1.08 8.19
N TYR A 145 9.40 1.12 7.75
CA TYR A 145 10.55 0.97 8.66
C TYR A 145 10.62 2.09 9.69
N GLU A 146 10.42 3.35 9.30
CA GLU A 146 10.35 4.48 10.22
C GLU A 146 9.24 4.29 11.27
N LEU A 147 8.06 3.80 10.86
CA LEU A 147 6.96 3.50 11.79
C LEU A 147 7.27 2.34 12.74
N MET A 148 8.08 1.36 12.31
CA MET A 148 8.54 0.26 13.15
C MET A 148 9.68 0.68 14.09
N ASP A 149 10.48 1.68 13.70
CA ASP A 149 11.58 2.27 14.49
C ASP A 149 11.11 3.37 15.44
N VAL A 150 9.83 3.78 15.37
CA VAL A 150 9.21 4.55 16.45
C VAL A 150 9.40 3.72 17.72
N PRO A 151 10.12 4.22 18.75
CA PRO A 151 10.22 3.52 20.00
C PRO A 151 8.80 3.22 20.43
N SER A 152 8.48 1.92 20.46
CA SER A 152 7.29 1.39 21.11
C SER A 152 7.06 2.27 22.32
N ILE A 153 5.86 2.84 22.48
CA ILE A 153 5.40 3.38 23.78
C ILE A 153 6.06 2.51 24.83
N GLU A 154 6.98 3.10 25.62
CA GLU A 154 8.06 2.37 26.31
C GLU A 154 7.49 1.08 26.89
N GLU A 155 8.21 -0.04 26.79
CA GLU A 155 7.75 -1.34 27.31
C GLU A 155 7.17 -1.22 28.74
N GLU A 156 7.72 -0.27 29.51
CA GLU A 156 7.26 0.20 30.82
C GLU A 156 5.84 0.81 30.81
N SER A 157 5.53 1.71 29.88
CA SER A 157 4.18 2.28 29.70
C SER A 157 3.13 1.24 29.32
N LYS A 158 3.49 0.23 28.51
CA LYS A 158 2.62 -0.92 28.22
C LYS A 158 2.42 -1.80 29.45
N SER A 159 3.51 -2.07 30.18
CA SER A 159 3.47 -2.85 31.41
C SER A 159 2.55 -2.21 32.45
N ILE A 160 2.69 -0.89 32.68
CA ILE A 160 1.84 -0.13 33.60
C ILE A 160 0.37 -0.20 33.17
N PHE A 161 0.08 -0.07 31.88
CA PHE A 161 -1.27 -0.18 31.36
C PHE A 161 -1.87 -1.59 31.54
N TYR A 162 -1.11 -2.65 31.24
CA TYR A 162 -1.58 -4.03 31.41
C TYR A 162 -1.74 -4.41 32.88
N GLU A 163 -0.85 -3.94 33.76
CA GLU A 163 -0.96 -4.14 35.20
C GLU A 163 -2.20 -3.45 35.76
N PHE A 164 -2.46 -2.21 35.32
CA PHE A 164 -3.70 -1.50 35.66
C PHE A 164 -4.95 -2.25 35.18
N LEU A 165 -4.98 -2.67 33.90
CA LEU A 165 -6.11 -3.43 33.35
C LEU A 165 -6.34 -4.75 34.07
N TYR A 166 -5.26 -5.49 34.36
CA TYR A 166 -5.35 -6.76 35.06
C TYR A 166 -5.87 -6.58 36.49
N LYS A 167 -5.41 -5.55 37.20
CA LYS A 167 -5.88 -5.20 38.54
C LYS A 167 -7.35 -4.82 38.55
N GLU A 168 -7.77 -3.91 37.67
CA GLU A 168 -9.18 -3.48 37.59
C GLU A 168 -10.09 -4.64 37.17
N TYR A 169 -9.67 -5.46 36.21
CA TYR A 169 -10.41 -6.66 35.83
C TYR A 169 -10.54 -7.66 36.99
N SER A 170 -9.45 -7.89 37.74
CA SER A 170 -9.48 -8.78 38.91
C SER A 170 -10.42 -8.24 40.00
N ASN A 171 -10.35 -6.94 40.30
CA ASN A 171 -11.25 -6.27 41.24
C ASN A 171 -12.71 -6.41 40.80
N TYR A 172 -13.01 -6.14 39.52
CA TYR A 172 -14.35 -6.30 38.95
C TYR A 172 -14.88 -7.73 39.10
N MET A 173 -14.02 -8.73 38.83
CA MET A 173 -14.39 -10.15 38.96
C MET A 173 -14.60 -10.57 40.42
N GLU A 174 -13.83 -10.01 41.37
CA GLU A 174 -13.98 -10.27 42.80
C GLU A 174 -15.23 -9.59 43.39
N GLU A 175 -15.54 -8.35 42.99
CA GLU A 175 -16.78 -7.66 43.38
C GLU A 175 -18.04 -8.41 42.90
N GLY A 176 -17.97 -9.11 41.77
CA GLY A 176 -19.04 -9.99 41.28
C GLY A 176 -19.25 -11.26 42.10
N THR A 177 -18.23 -11.74 42.83
CA THR A 177 -18.31 -12.98 43.62
C THR A 177 -18.73 -12.76 45.08
N ALA A 178 -18.52 -11.55 45.62
CA ALA A 178 -18.97 -11.18 46.96
C ALA A 178 -20.51 -11.11 47.11
N MET A 179 -21.24 -10.96 45.99
CA MET A 179 -22.71 -10.89 45.97
C MET A 179 -23.41 -12.27 45.95
N ILE A 180 -22.68 -13.37 45.75
CA ILE A 180 -23.29 -14.70 45.56
C ILE A 180 -23.43 -15.50 46.88
N TRP A 181 -22.69 -15.15 47.93
CA TRP A 181 -22.68 -15.92 49.19
C TRP A 181 -23.41 -15.27 50.38
N LYS A 182 -24.04 -14.10 50.22
CA LYS A 182 -24.87 -13.46 51.26
C LYS A 182 -26.38 -13.66 51.10
N ARG A 183 -26.79 -14.73 50.43
CA ARG A 183 -28.21 -15.09 50.29
C ARG A 183 -28.43 -16.58 50.54
N GLN A 184 -28.31 -16.99 51.79
CA GLN A 184 -29.15 -18.01 52.44
C GLN A 184 -28.99 -17.96 53.94
#